data_AF-A0A6A0ABU1-F1
#
_entry.id   AF-A0A6A0ABU1-F1
#
_cell.length_a   1.000
_cell.length_b   1.000
_cell.length_c   1.000
_cell.angle_alpha   90.00
_cell.angle_beta   90.00
_cell.angle_gamma   90.00
#
_symmetry.space_group_name_H-M   'P 1'
#
loop_
_entity.id
_entity.type
_entity.pdbx_description
1 polymer ?
#
loop_
_entity_poly.entity_id
_entity_poly.type
_entity_poly.pdbx_seq_one_letter_code
_entity_poly.pdbx_strand_id
1 'polypeptide(L)' 'MLATALAVERGWAINLGGGMHHAYYSNGMGWCPYDDITLAIRRVRAASQGKIQK' A
#
# COMPACT_ATOMS: atom_id res chain seq x y z
N MET A 1 0.53 -3.29 5.15
CA MET A 1 1.78 -2.57 5.47
C MET A 1 2.98 -3.49 5.60
N LEU A 2 2.87 -4.67 6.23
CA LEU A 2 4.01 -5.58 6.44
C LEU A 2 4.70 -5.97 5.13
N ALA A 3 3.98 -6.48 4.13
CA ALA A 3 4.58 -6.85 2.84
C ALA A 3 5.36 -5.69 2.20
N THR A 4 4.81 -4.47 2.23
CA THR A 4 5.51 -3.28 1.73
C THR A 4 6.79 -2.99 2.51
N ALA A 5 6.78 -3.12 3.85
CA ALA A 5 7.97 -2.95 4.67
C ALA A 5 9.03 -4.01 4.39
N LEU A 6 8.62 -5.29 4.31
CA LEU A 6 9.51 -6.41 3.97
C LEU A 6 10.08 -6.25 2.56
N ALA A 7 9.29 -5.74 1.60
CA ALA A 7 9.75 -5.49 0.24
C ALA A 7 10.80 -4.37 0.16
N VAL A 8 10.68 -3.31 0.97
CA VAL A 8 11.71 -2.27 1.09
C VAL A 8 12.99 -2.85 1.70
N GLU A 9 12.88 -3.73 2.69
CA GLU A 9 14.03 -4.33 3.39
C GLU A 9 14.73 -5.43 2.56
N ARG A 10 13.96 -6.32 1.91
CA ARG A 10 14.44 -7.54 1.26
C ARG A 10 14.42 -7.49 -0.26
N GLY A 11 13.91 -6.40 -0.83
CA GLY A 11 13.71 -6.23 -2.28
C GLY A 11 12.43 -6.88 -2.82
N TRP A 12 11.72 -7.71 -2.05
CA TRP A 12 10.45 -8.33 -2.47
C TRP A 12 9.63 -8.82 -1.27
N ALA A 13 8.30 -8.87 -1.45
CA ALA A 13 7.35 -9.56 -0.58
C ALA A 13 5.99 -9.66 -1.28
N ILE A 14 5.12 -10.57 -0.83
CA ILE A 14 3.78 -10.77 -1.40
C ILE A 14 2.73 -10.64 -0.28
N ASN A 15 1.64 -9.93 -0.56
CA ASN A 15 0.43 -9.93 0.28
C ASN A 15 -0.74 -10.55 -0.49
N LEU A 16 -1.06 -11.81 -0.22
CA LEU A 16 -2.10 -12.55 -0.95
C LEU A 16 -3.52 -12.01 -0.71
N GLY A 17 -3.75 -11.33 0.41
CA GLY A 17 -5.04 -10.70 0.72
C GLY A 17 -5.13 -9.22 0.31
N GLY A 18 -4.16 -8.70 -0.43
CA GLY A 18 -4.16 -7.32 -0.90
C GLY A 18 -4.82 -7.13 -2.27
N GLY A 19 -4.67 -5.94 -2.85
CA GLY A 19 -5.12 -5.64 -4.21
C GLY A 19 -6.48 -4.95 -4.29
N MET A 20 -6.89 -4.29 -3.21
CA MET A 20 -8.18 -3.62 -3.09
C MET A 20 -8.23 -2.27 -3.82
N HIS A 21 -7.85 -2.25 -5.09
CA HIS A 21 -7.57 -1.03 -5.86
C HIS A 21 -8.77 -0.18 -6.30
N HIS A 22 -10.00 -0.61 -6.05
CA HIS A 22 -11.18 0.11 -6.55
C HIS A 22 -11.65 1.22 -5.60
N ALA A 23 -11.36 1.14 -4.31
CA ALA A 23 -11.87 2.13 -3.35
C ALA A 23 -11.34 3.55 -3.63
N TYR A 24 -12.13 4.56 -3.27
CA TYR A 24 -11.76 5.97 -3.38
C TYR A 24 -11.67 6.62 -1.99
N TYR A 25 -11.22 7.89 -1.94
CA TYR A 25 -10.87 8.57 -0.69
C TYR A 25 -11.96 8.50 0.39
N SER A 26 -13.23 8.68 0.00
CA SER A 26 -14.35 8.76 0.93
C SER A 26 -15.27 7.53 0.94
N ASN A 27 -15.16 6.60 -0.02
CA ASN A 27 -16.00 5.40 -0.01
C ASN A 27 -15.34 4.19 -0.68
N GLY A 28 -15.85 2.99 -0.34
CA GLY A 28 -15.53 1.75 -1.02
C GLY A 28 -16.31 1.57 -2.33
N MET A 29 -15.81 0.70 -3.22
CA MET A 29 -16.50 0.24 -4.43
C MET A 29 -15.86 -1.05 -4.94
N GLY A 30 -16.57 -1.81 -5.79
CA GLY A 30 -16.03 -3.02 -6.42
C GLY A 30 -15.45 -4.03 -5.42
N TRP A 31 -16.15 -4.24 -4.29
CA TRP A 31 -15.74 -5.13 -3.18
C TRP A 31 -14.45 -4.72 -2.45
N CYS A 32 -13.97 -3.50 -2.70
CA CYS A 32 -12.82 -2.92 -2.02
C CYS A 32 -13.33 -1.91 -0.97
N PRO A 33 -13.30 -2.24 0.35
CA PRO A 33 -13.71 -1.29 1.38
C PRO A 33 -12.72 -0.13 1.56
N TYR A 34 -11.45 -0.33 1.22
CA TYR A 34 -10.37 0.67 1.23
C TYR A 34 -9.31 0.28 0.19
N ASP A 35 -8.49 1.24 -0.26
CA ASP A 35 -7.39 0.98 -1.20
C ASP A 35 -6.09 0.70 -0.45
N ASP A 36 -5.78 -0.58 -0.27
CA ASP A 36 -4.58 -1.02 0.45
C ASP A 36 -3.27 -0.68 -0.29
N ILE A 37 -3.31 -0.56 -1.62
CA ILE A 37 -2.16 -0.22 -2.46
C ILE A 37 -1.79 1.25 -2.23
N THR A 38 -2.77 2.16 -2.36
CA THR A 38 -2.55 3.59 -2.12
C THR A 38 -2.13 3.84 -0.67
N LEU A 39 -2.77 3.18 0.30
CA LEU A 39 -2.38 3.29 1.70
C LEU A 39 -0.95 2.80 1.95
N ALA A 40 -0.56 1.66 1.37
CA ALA A 40 0.80 1.11 1.48
C ALA A 40 1.86 2.10 0.98
N ILE A 41 1.65 2.68 -0.21
CA ILE A 41 2.55 3.68 -0.80
C ILE A 41 2.67 4.90 0.11
N ARG A 42 1.53 5.46 0.56
CA ARG A 42 1.51 6.64 1.43
C ARG A 42 2.29 6.41 2.72
N ARG A 43 2.15 5.24 3.34
CA ARG A 43 2.80 4.93 4.61
C ARG A 43 4.31 4.71 4.45
N VAL A 44 4.76 4.06 3.39
CA VAL A 44 6.20 3.91 3.12
C VAL A 44 6.85 5.25 2.73
N ARG A 45 6.16 6.11 1.96
CA ARG A 45 6.64 7.48 1.71
C ARG A 45 6.75 8.29 2.99
N ALA A 46 5.76 8.21 3.88
CA ALA A 46 5.80 8.86 5.18
C ALA A 46 6.95 8.33 6.06
N ALA A 47 7.10 7.00 6.15
CA ALA A 47 8.15 6.37 6.95
C ALA A 47 9.57 6.63 6.41
N SER A 48 9.72 6.76 5.09
CA SER A 48 11.00 7.08 4.45
C SER A 48 11.34 8.58 4.47
N GLN A 49 10.55 9.44 5.13
CA GLN A 49 10.70 10.90 5.10
C GLN A 49 10.78 11.44 3.66
N GLY A 50 9.99 10.84 2.75
CA GLY A 50 10.01 11.22 1.34
C GLY A 50 11.27 10.79 0.58
N LYS A 51 12.13 9.91 1.10
CA LYS A 51 13.29 9.38 0.33
C LYS A 51 12.87 8.39 -0.77
N ILE A 52 11.74 7.72 -0.61
CA ILE A 52 11.17 6.84 -1.63
C ILE A 52 10.26 7.68 -2.53
N GLN A 53 10.77 8.08 -3.69
CA GLN A 53 10.06 8.92 -4.66
C GLN A 53 9.97 8.23 -6.03
N LYS A 54 8.73 8.02 -6.46
CA LYS A 54 8.27 7.78 -7.83
C LYS A 54 6.76 7.91 -7.82
#